data_AF-F4WAE2-F1
#
_entry.id   AF-F4WAE2-F1
#
_cell.length_a   1.000
_cell.length_b   1.000
_cell.length_c   1.000
_cell.angle_alpha   90.00
_cell.angle_beta   90.00
_cell.angle_gamma   90.00
#
_symmetry.space_group_name_H-M   'P 1'
#
loop_
_entity.id
_entity.type
_entity.pdbx_description
1 polymer ?
#
loop_
_entity_poly.entity_id
_entity_poly.type
_entity_poly.pdbx_seq_one_letter_code
_entity_poly.pdbx_strand_id
1 'polypeptide(L)'
;MIAAVLFVTSVLFPIKERVQNSNHSYSRMMSFIYLTSFVIHFGAQIWMTFVSGLSLYFALPRHAFGEVQRVLFPRYFTINACLSLITLLIFVKHHPTHTWDSEIAVQVGAMSGAFFLELLIRLYLTPPLLQLIVQKNNFERAAGVGNEIGRHNPGPLKNCIHYMKIHRAFRRVHVCIAMGNMLTMACTVLHLYYIASKLCAL
;
A
#
# COMPACT_ATOMS: atom_id res chain seq x y z
N MET A 1 15.24 -12.51 -5.16
CA MET A 1 14.14 -13.48 -5.35
C MET A 1 13.24 -13.13 -6.53
N ILE A 2 12.58 -11.96 -6.59
CA ILE A 2 11.68 -11.61 -7.72
C ILE A 2 12.41 -11.63 -9.07
N ALA A 3 13.60 -11.02 -9.18
CA ALA A 3 14.42 -11.08 -10.39
C ALA A 3 14.83 -12.51 -10.78
N ALA A 4 15.06 -13.39 -9.81
CA ALA A 4 15.39 -14.79 -10.05
C ALA A 4 14.17 -15.59 -10.54
N VAL A 5 12.98 -15.31 -10.00
CA VAL A 5 11.72 -15.92 -10.47
C VAL A 5 11.41 -15.42 -11.89
N LEU A 6 11.56 -14.12 -12.17
CA LEU A 6 11.37 -13.55 -13.51
C LEU A 6 12.33 -14.15 -14.53
N PHE A 7 13.61 -14.31 -14.17
CA PHE A 7 14.60 -14.98 -14.98
C PHE A 7 14.22 -16.44 -15.27
N VAL A 8 13.86 -17.20 -14.24
CA VAL A 8 13.41 -18.60 -14.37
C VAL A 8 12.18 -18.70 -15.27
N THR A 9 11.18 -17.83 -15.11
CA THR A 9 10.00 -17.82 -15.99
C THR A 9 10.34 -17.46 -17.44
N SER A 10 11.30 -16.56 -17.67
CA SER A 10 11.74 -16.18 -19.02
C SER A 10 12.52 -17.29 -19.73
N VAL A 11 13.23 -18.13 -18.97
CA VAL A 11 13.97 -19.30 -19.47
C VAL A 11 13.02 -20.48 -19.72
N LEU A 12 12.01 -20.67 -18.86
CA LEU A 12 11.03 -21.77 -18.99
C LEU A 12 10.00 -21.53 -20.10
N PHE A 13 9.68 -20.27 -20.39
CA PHE A 13 8.75 -19.88 -21.47
C PHE A 13 9.45 -18.95 -22.47
N PRO A 14 10.36 -19.47 -23.31
CA PRO A 14 11.03 -18.67 -24.32
C PRO A 14 9.98 -18.07 -25.27
N ILE A 15 9.89 -16.75 -25.25
CA ILE A 15 8.87 -16.01 -25.99
C ILE A 15 9.21 -16.06 -27.49
N LYS A 16 8.48 -16.88 -28.25
CA LYS A 16 8.50 -16.79 -29.72
C LYS A 16 7.86 -15.46 -30.12
N GLU A 17 8.64 -14.55 -30.70
CA GLU A 17 8.10 -13.36 -31.36
C GLU A 17 7.31 -13.80 -32.59
N ARG A 18 5.99 -13.78 -32.49
CA ARG A 18 5.13 -13.81 -33.66
C ARG A 18 5.13 -12.41 -34.23
N VAL A 19 5.86 -12.21 -35.33
CA VAL A 19 5.75 -10.99 -36.15
C VAL A 19 4.29 -10.87 -36.57
N GLN A 20 3.57 -9.91 -35.99
CA GLN A 20 2.16 -9.67 -36.28
C GLN A 20 2.03 -8.22 -36.75
N ASN A 21 1.88 -8.06 -38.06
CA ASN A 21 1.55 -6.80 -38.72
C ASN A 21 0.13 -6.37 -38.34
N SER A 22 0.00 -5.32 -37.53
CA SER A 22 -1.17 -4.41 -37.44
C SER A 22 -0.86 -3.27 -36.45
N ASN A 23 -1.29 -2.06 -36.77
CA ASN A 23 -0.89 -0.74 -36.22
C ASN A 23 -1.04 -0.46 -34.69
N HIS A 24 -1.21 -1.47 -33.83
CA HIS A 24 -1.07 -1.34 -32.37
C HIS A 24 -0.49 -2.62 -31.76
N SER A 25 0.80 -2.88 -31.99
CA SER A 25 1.50 -3.98 -31.32
C SER A 25 1.98 -3.51 -29.95
N TYR A 26 1.14 -3.70 -28.92
CA TYR A 26 1.56 -3.48 -27.54
C TYR A 26 2.59 -4.55 -27.15
N SER A 27 3.72 -4.12 -26.61
CA SER A 27 4.75 -5.07 -26.16
C SER A 27 4.19 -5.94 -25.03
N ARG A 28 4.19 -7.26 -25.21
CA ARG A 28 3.80 -8.24 -24.19
C ARG A 28 4.49 -8.01 -22.84
N MET A 29 5.74 -7.53 -22.89
CA MET A 29 6.50 -7.16 -21.69
C MET A 29 5.84 -6.01 -20.92
N MET A 30 5.31 -5.01 -21.62
CA MET A 30 4.63 -3.87 -21.01
C MET A 30 3.35 -4.30 -20.29
N SER A 31 2.55 -5.15 -20.93
CA SER A 31 1.34 -5.71 -20.31
C SER A 31 1.67 -6.56 -19.08
N PHE A 32 2.75 -7.33 -19.14
CA PHE A 32 3.24 -8.11 -18.01
C PHE A 32 3.68 -7.23 -16.83
N ILE A 33 4.45 -6.15 -17.10
CA ILE A 33 4.89 -5.21 -16.06
C ILE A 33 3.69 -4.49 -15.44
N TYR A 34 2.74 -4.03 -16.25
CA TYR A 34 1.51 -3.40 -15.79
C TYR A 34 0.72 -4.31 -14.84
N LEU A 35 0.41 -5.52 -15.28
CA LEU A 35 -0.37 -6.47 -14.49
C LEU A 35 0.37 -6.88 -13.21
N THR A 36 1.67 -7.15 -13.31
CA THR A 36 2.50 -7.51 -12.16
C THR A 36 2.55 -6.37 -11.13
N SER A 37 2.72 -5.13 -11.59
CA SER A 37 2.78 -3.97 -10.71
C SER A 37 1.47 -3.79 -9.97
N PHE A 38 0.35 -3.87 -10.69
CA PHE A 38 -0.99 -3.77 -10.14
C PHE A 38 -1.29 -4.88 -9.12
N VAL A 39 -1.03 -6.15 -9.47
CA VAL A 39 -1.34 -7.29 -8.59
C VAL A 39 -0.48 -7.28 -7.32
N ILE A 40 0.80 -6.91 -7.42
CA ILE A 40 1.65 -6.77 -6.22
C ILE A 40 1.15 -5.62 -5.35
N HIS A 41 0.76 -4.48 -5.94
CA HIS A 41 0.23 -3.33 -5.20
C HIS A 41 -1.06 -3.69 -4.46
N PHE A 42 -2.05 -4.24 -5.17
CA PHE A 42 -3.32 -4.66 -4.59
C PHE A 42 -3.12 -5.76 -3.53
N GLY A 43 -2.31 -6.78 -3.85
CA GLY A 43 -2.00 -7.87 -2.92
C GLY A 43 -1.31 -7.38 -1.65
N ALA A 44 -0.37 -6.44 -1.76
CA ALA A 44 0.28 -5.81 -0.62
C ALA A 44 -0.72 -5.07 0.27
N GLN A 45 -1.69 -4.34 -0.31
CA GLN A 45 -2.73 -3.63 0.44
C GLN A 45 -3.60 -4.58 1.27
N ILE A 46 -4.09 -5.65 0.65
CA ILE A 46 -4.91 -6.67 1.32
C ILE A 46 -4.11 -7.38 2.42
N TRP A 47 -2.89 -7.83 2.09
CA TRP A 47 -2.06 -8.57 3.03
C TRP A 47 -1.65 -7.72 4.24
N MET A 48 -1.14 -6.51 4.01
CA MET A 48 -0.65 -5.67 5.10
C MET A 48 -1.77 -5.21 6.03
N THR A 49 -2.95 -4.90 5.48
CA THR A 49 -4.06 -4.39 6.28
C THR A 49 -4.73 -5.52 7.08
N PHE A 50 -5.15 -6.57 6.40
CA PHE A 50 -6.06 -7.55 7.00
C PHE A 50 -5.32 -8.75 7.58
N VAL A 51 -4.33 -9.27 6.86
CA VAL A 51 -3.63 -10.48 7.30
C VAL A 51 -2.56 -10.12 8.32
N SER A 52 -1.57 -9.35 7.90
CA SER A 52 -0.43 -8.98 8.75
C SER A 52 -0.84 -8.07 9.90
N GLY A 53 -1.58 -6.99 9.62
CA GLY A 53 -1.98 -6.00 10.62
C GLY A 53 -2.78 -6.59 11.79
N LEU A 54 -3.85 -7.34 11.49
CA LEU A 54 -4.69 -7.96 12.52
C LEU A 54 -3.95 -9.07 13.26
N SER A 55 -3.25 -9.95 12.54
CA SER A 55 -2.52 -11.06 13.18
C SER A 55 -1.48 -10.54 14.16
N LEU A 56 -0.69 -9.54 13.77
CA LEU A 56 0.34 -8.96 14.64
C LEU A 56 -0.26 -8.19 15.82
N TYR A 57 -1.39 -7.50 15.63
CA TYR A 57 -2.09 -6.81 16.71
C TYR A 57 -2.54 -7.77 17.83
N PHE A 58 -3.02 -8.95 17.45
CA PHE A 58 -3.50 -9.97 18.39
C PHE A 58 -2.42 -10.95 18.87
N ALA A 59 -1.25 -10.98 18.24
CA ALA A 59 -0.18 -11.92 18.59
C ALA A 59 1.00 -11.28 19.34
N LEU A 60 1.27 -9.98 19.15
CA LEU A 60 2.46 -9.34 19.70
C LEU A 60 2.15 -8.40 20.87
N PRO A 61 3.07 -8.27 21.84
CA PRO A 61 3.07 -7.17 22.80
C PRO A 61 3.04 -5.83 22.06
N ARG A 62 2.27 -4.86 22.57
CA ARG A 62 2.01 -3.58 21.88
C ARG A 62 3.27 -2.81 21.49
N HIS A 63 4.34 -2.84 22.27
CA HIS A 63 5.62 -2.24 21.89
C HIS A 63 6.29 -2.97 20.72
N ALA A 64 6.31 -4.30 20.73
CA ALA A 64 6.86 -5.10 19.63
C ALA A 64 6.07 -4.87 18.34
N PHE A 65 4.74 -4.83 18.42
CA PHE A 65 3.90 -4.47 17.27
C PHE A 65 4.24 -3.06 16.75
N GLY A 66 4.41 -2.09 17.64
CA GLY A 66 4.83 -0.73 17.26
C GLY A 66 6.16 -0.71 16.52
N GLU A 67 7.17 -1.48 16.96
CA GLU A 67 8.46 -1.57 16.26
C GLU A 67 8.32 -2.22 14.87
N VAL A 68 7.46 -3.22 14.71
CA VAL A 68 7.15 -3.80 13.40
C VAL A 68 6.53 -2.75 12.48
N GLN A 69 5.55 -1.99 12.97
CA GLN A 69 4.94 -0.89 12.20
C GLN A 69 5.98 0.13 11.75
N ARG A 70 6.97 0.43 12.60
CA ARG A 70 8.01 1.40 12.25
C ARG A 70 8.86 1.00 11.06
N VAL A 71 9.11 -0.29 10.91
CA VAL A 71 9.88 -0.82 9.78
C VAL A 71 8.99 -0.98 8.55
N LEU A 72 7.77 -1.50 8.72
CA LEU A 72 6.90 -1.85 7.61
C LEU A 72 6.23 -0.65 6.96
N PHE A 73 5.77 0.35 7.72
CA PHE A 73 4.98 1.47 7.16
C PHE A 73 5.75 2.25 6.08
N PRO A 74 7.02 2.66 6.30
CA PRO A 74 7.77 3.38 5.26
C PRO A 74 7.99 2.53 4.01
N ARG A 75 8.28 1.23 4.18
CA ARG A 75 8.53 0.30 3.06
C ARG A 75 7.26 0.07 2.25
N TYR A 76 6.16 -0.19 2.95
CA TYR A 76 4.84 -0.42 2.38
C TYR A 76 4.39 0.76 1.53
N PHE A 77 4.34 1.98 2.09
CA PHE A 77 3.86 3.14 1.33
C PHE A 77 4.83 3.55 0.20
N THR A 78 6.14 3.30 0.33
CA THR A 78 7.08 3.50 -0.78
C THR A 78 6.83 2.51 -1.92
N ILE A 79 6.73 1.21 -1.63
CA ILE A 79 6.50 0.19 -2.66
C ILE A 79 5.16 0.44 -3.36
N ASN A 80 4.10 0.70 -2.59
CA ASN A 80 2.78 0.97 -3.14
C ASN A 80 2.78 2.20 -4.05
N ALA A 81 3.35 3.33 -3.61
CA ALA A 81 3.41 4.54 -4.44
C ALA A 81 4.18 4.27 -5.75
N CYS A 82 5.31 3.55 -5.71
CA CYS A 82 6.07 3.21 -6.91
C CYS A 82 5.26 2.31 -7.87
N LEU A 83 4.61 1.27 -7.35
CA LEU A 83 3.82 0.34 -8.17
C LEU A 83 2.56 1.01 -8.73
N SER A 84 1.91 1.86 -7.95
CA SER A 84 0.79 2.69 -8.40
C SER A 84 1.20 3.60 -9.54
N LEU A 85 2.37 4.25 -9.44
CA LEU A 85 2.91 5.11 -10.50
C LEU A 85 3.22 4.33 -11.77
N ILE A 86 3.88 3.16 -11.66
CA ILE A 86 4.18 2.30 -12.81
C ILE A 86 2.88 1.90 -13.52
N THR A 87 1.88 1.47 -12.75
CA THR A 87 0.56 1.08 -13.27
C THR A 87 -0.10 2.24 -14.02
N LEU A 88 -0.13 3.43 -13.40
CA LEU A 88 -0.69 4.66 -13.99
C LEU A 88 0.03 5.06 -15.29
N LEU A 89 1.36 5.10 -15.29
CA LEU A 89 2.14 5.53 -16.45
C LEU A 89 1.92 4.60 -17.64
N ILE A 90 1.87 3.29 -17.41
CA ILE A 90 1.59 2.32 -18.48
C ILE A 90 0.15 2.46 -18.96
N PHE A 91 -0.82 2.65 -18.05
CA PHE A 91 -2.22 2.81 -18.40
C PHE A 91 -2.48 4.05 -19.26
N VAL A 92 -1.92 5.21 -18.90
CA VAL A 92 -2.05 6.46 -19.66
C VAL A 92 -1.33 6.34 -21.00
N LYS A 93 -0.18 5.67 -21.05
CA LYS A 93 0.51 5.38 -22.33
C LYS A 93 -0.33 4.49 -23.24
N HIS A 94 -1.11 3.58 -22.68
CA HIS A 94 -1.99 2.68 -23.43
C HIS A 94 -3.27 3.37 -23.93
N HIS A 95 -3.74 4.42 -23.23
CA HIS A 95 -4.93 5.19 -23.56
C HIS A 95 -4.56 6.65 -23.82
N PRO A 96 -4.14 7.01 -25.05
CA PRO A 96 -3.84 8.39 -25.41
C PRO A 96 -4.98 9.35 -25.06
N THR A 97 -4.67 10.60 -24.71
CA THR A 97 -5.66 11.57 -24.21
C THR A 97 -6.84 11.82 -25.14
N HIS A 98 -6.65 11.67 -26.46
CA HIS A 98 -7.73 11.81 -27.45
C HIS A 98 -8.73 10.64 -27.44
N THR A 99 -8.39 9.50 -26.81
CA THR A 99 -9.27 8.32 -26.69
C THR A 99 -9.99 8.26 -25.34
N TRP A 100 -9.89 9.29 -24.50
CA TRP A 100 -10.46 9.25 -23.17
C TRP A 100 -11.97 9.38 -23.23
N ASP A 101 -12.65 8.36 -22.72
CA ASP A 101 -14.05 8.42 -22.32
C ASP A 101 -14.16 8.60 -20.80
N SER A 102 -15.39 8.60 -20.28
CA SER A 102 -15.64 8.69 -18.84
C SER A 102 -15.05 7.53 -18.05
N GLU A 103 -14.99 6.32 -18.63
CA GLU A 103 -14.46 5.14 -17.94
C GLU A 103 -12.95 5.30 -17.73
N ILE A 104 -12.21 5.60 -18.79
CA ILE A 104 -10.76 5.83 -18.76
C ILE A 104 -10.42 7.01 -17.84
N ALA A 105 -11.17 8.11 -17.92
CA ALA A 105 -10.95 9.28 -17.07
C ALA A 105 -11.09 8.95 -15.58
N VAL A 106 -12.09 8.13 -15.20
CA VAL A 106 -12.28 7.66 -13.83
C VAL A 106 -11.12 6.77 -13.39
N GLN A 107 -10.64 5.86 -14.25
CA GLN A 107 -9.50 4.99 -13.92
C GLN A 107 -8.21 5.80 -13.70
N VAL A 108 -7.91 6.74 -14.61
CA VAL A 108 -6.74 7.63 -14.47
C VAL A 108 -6.84 8.47 -13.20
N GLY A 109 -8.01 9.03 -12.92
CA GLY A 109 -8.26 9.81 -11.70
C GLY A 109 -8.07 8.98 -10.43
N ALA A 110 -8.64 7.77 -10.38
CA ALA A 110 -8.55 6.87 -9.23
C ALA A 110 -7.10 6.43 -8.95
N MET A 111 -6.36 6.00 -9.98
CA MET A 111 -4.95 5.61 -9.83
C MET A 111 -4.05 6.79 -9.48
N SER A 112 -4.31 7.98 -10.03
CA SER A 112 -3.57 9.20 -9.67
C SER A 112 -3.83 9.57 -8.22
N GLY A 113 -5.09 9.53 -7.77
CA GLY A 113 -5.47 9.76 -6.39
C GLY A 113 -4.80 8.76 -5.43
N ALA A 114 -4.78 7.47 -5.79
CA ALA A 114 -4.10 6.45 -5.02
C ALA A 114 -2.58 6.73 -4.90
N PHE A 115 -1.91 7.00 -6.02
CA PHE A 115 -0.49 7.33 -6.06
C PHE A 115 -0.15 8.53 -5.17
N PHE A 116 -0.83 9.65 -5.36
CA PHE A 116 -0.55 10.86 -4.59
C PHE A 116 -0.86 10.68 -3.11
N LEU A 117 -1.95 9.98 -2.77
CA LEU A 117 -2.29 9.75 -1.37
C LEU A 117 -1.26 8.85 -0.68
N GLU A 118 -0.81 7.77 -1.32
CA GLU A 118 0.25 6.91 -0.80
C GLU A 118 1.58 7.66 -0.64
N LEU A 119 1.93 8.50 -1.62
CA LEU A 119 3.12 9.35 -1.55
C LEU A 119 3.02 10.37 -0.41
N LEU A 120 1.86 11.04 -0.25
CA LEU A 120 1.61 11.99 0.84
C LEU A 120 1.68 11.30 2.20
N ILE A 121 1.06 10.12 2.33
CA ILE A 121 1.15 9.32 3.55
C ILE A 121 2.62 8.98 3.85
N ARG A 122 3.37 8.53 2.84
CA ARG A 122 4.80 8.18 2.98
C ARG A 122 5.65 9.36 3.42
N LEU A 123 5.44 10.54 2.85
CA LEU A 123 6.30 11.70 3.03
C LEU A 123 5.91 12.55 4.25
N TYR A 124 4.60 12.68 4.55
CA TYR A 124 4.13 13.64 5.54
C TYR A 124 3.44 13.03 6.76
N LEU A 125 2.81 11.86 6.64
CA LEU A 125 2.11 11.23 7.78
C LEU A 125 2.95 10.15 8.46
N THR A 126 3.71 9.39 7.69
CA THR A 126 4.53 8.30 8.21
C THR A 126 5.63 8.82 9.14
N PRO A 127 6.47 9.82 8.78
CA PRO A 127 7.52 10.30 9.68
C PRO A 127 7.05 10.74 11.07
N PRO A 128 6.01 11.60 11.23
CA PRO A 128 5.54 11.97 12.56
C PRO A 128 4.91 10.78 13.30
N LEU A 129 4.24 9.84 12.62
CA LEU A 129 3.75 8.62 13.26
C LEU A 129 4.90 7.83 13.91
N LEU A 130 6.02 7.65 13.19
CA LEU A 130 7.17 6.91 13.71
C LEU A 130 7.74 7.56 14.98
N GLN A 131 7.85 8.89 14.98
CA GLN A 131 8.32 9.64 16.15
C GLN A 131 7.38 9.47 17.34
N LEU A 132 6.06 9.55 17.09
CA LEU A 132 5.05 9.35 18.13
C LEU A 132 5.07 7.92 18.69
N ILE A 133 5.33 6.90 17.87
CA ILE A 133 5.51 5.51 18.35
C ILE A 133 6.70 5.43 19.30
N VAL A 134 7.86 6.00 18.93
CA VAL A 134 9.06 6.02 19.78
C VAL A 134 8.79 6.69 21.12
N GLN A 135 8.28 7.92 21.06
CA GLN A 135 8.02 8.73 22.25
C GLN A 135 7.04 8.01 23.18
N LYS A 136 5.92 7.54 22.63
CA LYS A 136 4.91 6.78 23.38
C LYS A 136 5.51 5.53 24.02
N ASN A 137 6.25 4.72 23.26
CA ASN A 137 6.84 3.48 23.76
C ASN A 137 7.86 3.75 24.87
N ASN A 138 8.68 4.81 24.76
CA ASN A 138 9.64 5.19 25.79
C ASN A 138 8.96 5.58 27.11
N PHE A 139 7.90 6.40 27.05
CA PHE A 139 7.10 6.75 28.23
C PHE A 139 6.44 5.53 28.89
N GLU A 140 5.88 4.65 28.07
CA GLU A 140 5.22 3.43 28.55
C GLU A 140 6.21 2.48 29.22
N ARG A 141 7.41 2.30 28.64
CA ARG A 141 8.48 1.48 29.24
C ARG A 141 8.94 2.04 30.58
N ALA A 142 9.12 3.36 30.69
CA ALA A 142 9.52 4.01 31.94
C ALA A 142 8.48 3.81 33.06
N ALA A 143 7.19 3.67 32.71
CA ALA A 143 6.12 3.40 33.65
C ALA A 143 5.78 1.91 33.82
N GLY A 144 6.52 1.00 33.18
CA GLY A 144 6.30 -0.44 33.27
C GLY A 144 5.01 -0.95 32.59
N VAL A 145 4.48 -0.21 31.60
CA VAL A 145 3.25 -0.59 30.86
C VAL A 145 3.51 -0.77 29.36
N GLY A 146 2.52 -1.25 28.60
CA GLY A 146 2.60 -1.36 27.14
C GLY A 146 3.00 -2.73 26.58
N ASN A 147 3.01 -3.76 27.44
CA ASN A 147 3.25 -5.15 27.05
C ASN A 147 1.97 -5.96 26.84
N GLU A 148 0.80 -5.35 27.02
CA GLU A 148 -0.47 -5.98 26.71
C GLU A 148 -0.60 -6.34 25.22
N ILE A 149 -1.34 -7.41 24.94
CA ILE A 149 -1.60 -7.95 23.60
C ILE A 149 -3.04 -7.67 23.22
N GLY A 150 -3.29 -7.22 21.98
CA GLY A 150 -4.64 -7.02 21.43
C GLY A 150 -5.52 -5.99 22.14
N ARG A 151 -4.97 -5.21 23.08
CA ARG A 151 -5.69 -4.18 23.83
C ARG A 151 -4.77 -3.03 24.20
N HIS A 152 -5.35 -1.92 24.64
CA HIS A 152 -4.61 -0.81 25.20
C HIS A 152 -5.01 -0.61 26.66
N ASN A 153 -4.04 -0.63 27.57
CA ASN A 153 -4.26 -0.26 28.97
C ASN A 153 -3.24 0.80 29.41
N PRO A 154 -3.65 2.05 29.66
CA PRO A 154 -2.73 3.11 30.08
C PRO A 154 -2.26 2.96 31.54
N GLY A 155 -2.94 2.16 32.37
CA GLY A 155 -2.58 1.94 33.78
C GLY A 155 -2.32 3.26 34.54
N PRO A 156 -1.17 3.42 35.23
CA PRO A 156 -0.84 4.63 35.98
C PRO A 156 -0.69 5.87 35.09
N LEU A 157 -0.44 5.71 33.79
CA LEU A 157 -0.29 6.82 32.85
C LEU A 157 -1.63 7.48 32.47
N LYS A 158 -2.78 6.92 32.89
CA LYS A 158 -4.11 7.50 32.60
C LYS A 158 -4.24 8.94 33.07
N ASN A 159 -3.61 9.28 34.19
CA ASN A 159 -3.66 10.62 34.79
C ASN A 159 -2.53 11.55 34.30
N CYS A 160 -1.60 11.04 33.50
CA CYS A 160 -0.51 11.84 32.95
C CYS A 160 -0.99 12.60 31.70
N ILE A 161 -1.22 13.91 31.87
CA ILE A 161 -1.69 14.80 30.79
C ILE A 161 -0.74 14.78 29.59
N HIS A 162 0.57 14.75 29.84
CA HIS A 162 1.57 14.76 28.78
C HIS A 162 1.50 13.48 27.92
N TYR A 163 1.45 12.31 28.57
CA TYR A 163 1.28 11.03 27.87
C TYR A 163 -0.02 10.96 27.07
N MET A 164 -1.14 11.42 27.66
CA MET A 164 -2.44 11.45 26.97
C MET A 164 -2.42 12.32 25.70
N LYS A 165 -1.69 13.44 25.70
CA LYS A 165 -1.51 14.27 24.50
C LYS A 165 -0.76 13.50 23.40
N ILE A 166 0.35 12.84 23.74
CA ILE A 166 1.12 12.01 22.80
C ILE A 166 0.27 10.86 22.25
N HIS A 167 -0.43 10.14 23.13
CA HIS A 167 -1.28 9.02 22.73
C HIS A 167 -2.40 9.46 21.77
N ARG A 168 -3.07 10.59 22.05
CA ARG A 168 -4.11 11.14 21.15
C ARG A 168 -3.53 11.56 19.81
N ALA A 169 -2.36 12.20 19.79
CA ALA A 169 -1.67 12.56 18.55
C ALA A 169 -1.31 11.31 17.73
N PHE A 170 -0.72 10.29 18.36
CA PHE A 170 -0.46 8.99 17.75
C PHE A 170 -1.72 8.41 17.12
N ARG A 171 -2.81 8.30 17.88
CA ARG A 171 -4.06 7.71 17.40
C ARG A 171 -4.65 8.49 16.23
N ARG A 172 -4.61 9.82 16.28
CA ARG A 172 -5.10 10.69 15.19
C ARG A 172 -4.33 10.44 13.90
N VAL A 173 -3.00 10.48 13.95
CA VAL A 173 -2.17 10.26 12.75
C VAL A 173 -2.33 8.82 12.24
N HIS A 174 -2.36 7.85 13.15
CA HIS A 174 -2.54 6.43 12.79
C HIS A 174 -3.88 6.17 12.09
N VAL A 175 -4.98 6.71 12.62
CA VAL A 175 -6.31 6.58 11.99
C VAL A 175 -6.37 7.33 10.66
N CYS A 176 -5.74 8.50 10.55
CA CYS A 176 -5.63 9.22 9.28
C CYS A 176 -4.93 8.39 8.20
N ILE A 177 -3.81 7.76 8.54
CA ILE A 177 -3.08 6.84 7.64
C ILE A 177 -3.95 5.64 7.27
N ALA A 178 -4.63 5.03 8.24
CA ALA A 178 -5.49 3.87 7.99
C ALA A 178 -6.65 4.22 7.04
N MET A 179 -7.33 5.36 7.25
CA MET A 179 -8.38 5.83 6.34
C MET A 179 -7.85 6.12 4.95
N GLY A 180 -6.67 6.77 4.85
CA GLY A 180 -6.04 7.02 3.55
C GLY A 180 -5.71 5.72 2.80
N ASN A 181 -5.23 4.70 3.52
CA ASN A 181 -4.99 3.37 2.96
C ASN A 181 -6.29 2.65 2.52
N MET A 182 -7.39 2.83 3.25
CA MET A 182 -8.70 2.29 2.82
C MET A 182 -9.22 2.98 1.56
N LEU A 183 -8.99 4.29 1.43
CA LEU A 183 -9.35 5.03 0.23
C LEU A 183 -8.52 4.58 -0.98
N THR A 184 -7.19 4.40 -0.83
CA THR A 184 -6.36 3.90 -1.95
C THR A 184 -6.71 2.47 -2.33
N MET A 185 -7.10 1.64 -1.36
CA MET A 185 -7.61 0.29 -1.63
C MET A 185 -8.96 0.31 -2.37
N ALA A 186 -9.83 1.29 -2.10
CA ALA A 186 -11.05 1.46 -2.88
C ALA A 186 -10.74 1.80 -4.35
N CYS A 187 -9.75 2.66 -4.59
CA CYS A 187 -9.27 2.96 -5.94
C CYS A 187 -8.71 1.73 -6.66
N THR A 188 -7.92 0.90 -5.98
CA THR A 188 -7.36 -0.32 -6.59
C THR A 188 -8.42 -1.39 -6.83
N VAL A 189 -9.44 -1.50 -5.98
CA VAL A 189 -10.62 -2.36 -6.24
C VAL A 189 -11.41 -1.88 -7.45
N LEU A 190 -11.61 -0.57 -7.60
CA LEU A 190 -12.25 0.01 -8.77
C LEU A 190 -11.45 -0.30 -10.06
N HIS A 191 -10.12 -0.27 -9.97
CA HIS A 191 -9.27 -0.65 -11.08
C HIS A 191 -9.25 -2.16 -11.35
N LEU A 192 -9.32 -2.99 -10.30
CA LEU A 192 -9.46 -4.44 -10.43
C LEU A 192 -10.74 -4.79 -11.19
N TYR A 193 -11.85 -4.13 -10.86
CA TYR A 193 -13.12 -4.31 -11.54
C TYR A 193 -13.02 -3.96 -13.04
N TYR A 194 -12.34 -2.86 -13.37
CA TYR A 194 -12.07 -2.50 -14.77
C TYR A 194 -11.23 -3.55 -15.50
N ILE A 195 -10.12 -3.99 -14.90
CA ILE A 195 -9.28 -5.03 -15.51
C ILE A 195 -10.09 -6.32 -15.71
N ALA A 196 -10.89 -6.71 -14.72
CA ALA A 196 -11.75 -7.89 -14.81
C ALA A 196 -12.80 -7.76 -15.92
N SER A 197 -13.42 -6.60 -16.12
CA SER A 197 -14.42 -6.40 -17.17
C SER A 197 -13.82 -6.47 -18.59
N LYS A 198 -12.54 -6.13 -18.76
CA LYS A 198 -11.84 -6.26 -20.04
C LYS A 198 -11.21 -7.64 -20.27
N LEU A 199 -10.89 -8.38 -19.21
CA LEU A 199 -10.33 -9.75 -19.29
C LEU A 199 -11.41 -10.84 -19.39
N CYS A 200 -12.48 -10.69 -18.62
CA CYS A 200 -13.56 -11.68 -18.49
C CYS A 200 -14.79 -11.26 -19.29
N ALA A 201 -14.60 -10.83 -20.54
CA ALA A 201 -15.70 -10.72 -21.50
C ALA A 201 -16.20 -12.14 -21.83
N LEU A 202 -17.14 -12.63 -21.01
CA LEU A 202 -17.99 -13.79 -21.27
C LEU A 202 -19.12 -13.39 -22.22
#